data_AF-A0A9X2S0L7-F1
#
_entry.id   AF-A0A9X2S0L7-F1
#
_cell.length_a   1.000
_cell.length_b   1.000
_cell.length_c   1.000
_cell.angle_alpha   90.00
_cell.angle_beta   90.00
_cell.angle_gamma   90.00
#
_symmetry.space_group_name_H-M   'P 1'
#
loop_
_entity.id
_entity.type
_entity.pdbx_description
1 polymer ?
#
loop_
_entity_poly.entity_id
_entity_poly.type
_entity_poly.pdbx_seq_one_letter_code
_entity_poly.pdbx_strand_id
1 'polypeptide(L)'
;MTSIAEQAHAASTFIQQTAAASEYGPHRGLDHARTAVRLASTLGLSLQHITITPDSKRRTTPGEPLLAIATCSTTRTQYTFLARYPLYEDEPFELLGPCPVCAAPVPLAAVRHLADLGTHLATGPAPLSNGPTPATYPDTFDTDEGHAPTCRYGAA
;
A
#
# COMPACT_ATOMS: atom_id res chain seq x y z
N MET A 1 26.07 -4.70 12.14
CA MET A 1 25.78 -4.30 10.76
C MET A 1 25.41 -5.55 10.01
N THR A 2 24.19 -5.67 9.49
CA THR A 2 23.83 -6.75 8.58
C THR A 2 24.41 -6.46 7.20
N SER A 3 25.05 -7.45 6.59
CA SER A 3 25.57 -7.32 5.23
C SER A 3 24.44 -7.32 4.19
N ILE A 4 24.72 -6.80 3.00
CA ILE A 4 23.78 -6.88 1.86
C ILE A 4 23.41 -8.34 1.57
N ALA A 5 24.36 -9.26 1.69
CA ALA A 5 24.12 -10.69 1.48
C ALA A 5 23.14 -11.27 2.50
N GLU A 6 23.26 -10.90 3.78
CA GLU A 6 22.34 -11.34 4.84
C GLU A 6 20.93 -10.78 4.63
N GLN A 7 20.81 -9.51 4.22
CA GLN A 7 19.51 -8.91 3.91
C GLN A 7 18.84 -9.57 2.70
N ALA A 8 19.60 -9.80 1.62
CA ALA A 8 19.11 -10.48 0.43
C ALA A 8 18.69 -11.93 0.74
N HIS A 9 19.48 -12.64 1.54
CA HIS A 9 19.15 -13.99 1.98
C HIS A 9 17.87 -14.02 2.82
N ALA A 10 17.75 -13.14 3.82
CA ALA A 10 16.56 -13.04 4.66
C ALA A 10 15.29 -12.74 3.84
N ALA A 11 15.37 -11.82 2.88
CA ALA A 11 14.27 -11.51 1.98
C ALA A 11 13.88 -12.73 1.11
N SER A 12 14.88 -13.42 0.54
CA SER A 12 14.64 -14.63 -0.27
C SER A 12 13.98 -15.75 0.55
N THR A 13 14.47 -16.00 1.76
CA THR A 13 13.91 -17.00 2.67
C THR A 13 12.48 -16.66 3.06
N PHE A 14 12.21 -15.39 3.39
CA PHE A 14 10.86 -14.91 3.69
C PHE A 14 9.91 -15.16 2.50
N ILE A 15 10.32 -14.77 1.28
CA ILE A 15 9.50 -14.98 0.07
C ILE A 15 9.16 -16.45 -0.13
N GLN A 16 10.14 -17.33 -0.03
CA GLN A 16 9.94 -18.77 -0.20
C GLN A 16 9.00 -19.35 0.86
N GLN A 17 9.19 -18.99 2.13
CA GLN A 17 8.39 -19.47 3.25
C GLN A 17 6.94 -18.97 3.17
N THR A 18 6.74 -17.67 2.94
CA THR A 18 5.41 -17.07 2.82
C THR A 18 4.66 -17.62 1.61
N ALA A 19 5.33 -17.80 0.47
CA ALA A 19 4.69 -18.39 -0.70
C ALA A 19 4.26 -19.84 -0.48
N ALA A 20 5.11 -20.65 0.16
CA ALA A 20 4.81 -22.05 0.46
C ALA A 20 3.68 -22.22 1.49
N ALA A 21 3.58 -21.31 2.46
CA ALA A 21 2.57 -21.34 3.53
C ALA A 21 1.26 -20.62 3.17
N SER A 22 1.17 -20.00 1.99
CA SER A 22 0.02 -19.17 1.60
C SER A 22 -1.26 -20.00 1.45
N GLU A 23 -2.31 -19.61 2.16
CA GLU A 23 -3.66 -20.17 2.03
C GLU A 23 -4.29 -19.89 0.65
N TYR A 24 -3.73 -18.95 -0.11
CA TYR A 24 -4.22 -18.53 -1.42
C TYR A 24 -3.46 -19.15 -2.59
N GLY A 25 -2.61 -20.14 -2.31
CA GLY A 25 -1.75 -20.78 -3.28
C GLY A 25 -0.42 -20.06 -3.50
N PRO A 26 0.54 -20.73 -4.18
CA PRO A 26 1.93 -20.30 -4.24
C PRO A 26 2.12 -19.00 -5.04
N HIS A 27 1.39 -18.81 -6.14
CA HIS A 27 1.51 -17.60 -6.96
C HIS A 27 1.07 -16.35 -6.18
N ARG A 28 -0.11 -16.38 -5.56
CA ARG A 28 -0.58 -15.25 -4.75
C ARG A 28 0.29 -15.04 -3.51
N GLY A 29 0.79 -16.13 -2.93
CA GLY A 29 1.75 -16.06 -1.83
C GLY A 29 3.06 -15.35 -2.21
N LEU A 30 3.55 -15.53 -3.44
CA LEU A 30 4.68 -14.78 -3.98
C LEU A 30 4.36 -13.28 -4.11
N ASP A 31 3.20 -12.94 -4.64
CA ASP A 31 2.77 -11.53 -4.78
C ASP A 31 2.69 -10.84 -3.41
N HIS A 32 2.10 -11.52 -2.42
CA HIS A 32 2.04 -11.02 -1.04
C HIS A 32 3.45 -10.80 -0.47
N ALA A 33 4.33 -11.80 -0.58
CA ALA A 33 5.64 -11.73 0.03
C ALA A 33 6.55 -10.68 -0.64
N ARG A 34 6.52 -10.59 -1.97
CA ARG A 34 7.27 -9.57 -2.73
C ARG A 34 6.77 -8.17 -2.41
N THR A 35 5.45 -7.99 -2.33
CA THR A 35 4.85 -6.71 -1.94
C THR A 35 5.31 -6.28 -0.54
N ALA A 36 5.36 -7.21 0.42
CA ALA A 36 5.86 -6.93 1.77
C ALA A 36 7.34 -6.50 1.77
N VAL A 37 8.20 -7.23 1.06
CA VAL A 37 9.63 -6.91 0.94
C VAL A 37 9.84 -5.55 0.27
N ARG A 38 9.08 -5.26 -0.79
CA ARG A 38 9.16 -3.97 -1.50
C ARG A 38 8.74 -2.82 -0.59
N LEU A 39 7.62 -2.95 0.13
CA LEU A 39 7.16 -1.89 1.04
C LEU A 39 8.13 -1.70 2.22
N ALA A 40 8.59 -2.79 2.83
CA ALA A 40 9.58 -2.76 3.90
C ALA A 40 10.84 -2.00 3.48
N SER A 41 11.35 -2.30 2.28
CA SER A 41 12.52 -1.61 1.70
C SER A 41 12.24 -0.15 1.40
N THR A 42 11.07 0.15 0.84
CA THR A 42 10.63 1.53 0.50
C THR A 42 10.56 2.41 1.75
N LEU A 43 10.09 1.86 2.88
CA LEU A 43 9.88 2.59 4.12
C LEU A 43 11.06 2.51 5.10
N GLY A 44 12.07 1.70 4.81
CA GLY A 44 13.16 1.41 5.75
C GLY A 44 12.70 0.68 7.02
N LEU A 45 11.69 -0.17 6.90
CA LEU A 45 11.10 -0.94 8.02
C LEU A 45 11.49 -2.41 7.96
N SER A 46 11.48 -3.07 9.11
CA SER A 46 11.56 -4.54 9.17
C SER A 46 10.24 -5.18 8.71
N LEU A 47 10.33 -6.35 8.06
CA LEU A 47 9.18 -7.13 7.58
C LEU A 47 8.15 -7.44 8.66
N GLN A 48 8.56 -7.56 9.93
CA GLN A 48 7.66 -7.79 11.06
C GLN A 48 6.66 -6.63 11.30
N HIS A 49 6.91 -5.45 10.70
CA HIS A 49 6.03 -4.28 10.77
C HIS A 49 5.09 -4.16 9.57
N ILE A 50 5.17 -5.09 8.62
CA ILE A 50 4.36 -5.09 7.40
C ILE A 50 3.37 -6.25 7.46
N THR A 51 2.10 -5.96 7.19
CA THR A 51 1.06 -6.96 7.01
C THR A 51 0.45 -6.80 5.62
N ILE A 52 0.25 -7.89 4.90
CA ILE A 52 -0.38 -7.89 3.57
C ILE A 52 -1.71 -8.60 3.64
N THR A 53 -2.75 -7.98 3.09
CA THR A 53 -4.07 -8.59 2.94
C THR A 53 -4.61 -8.33 1.55
N PRO A 54 -5.45 -9.23 1.00
CA PRO A 54 -6.18 -8.94 -0.23
C PRO A 54 -7.02 -7.66 -0.12
N ASP A 55 -7.15 -6.91 -1.22
CA ASP A 55 -8.22 -5.92 -1.35
C ASP A 55 -9.43 -6.57 -2.06
N SER A 56 -10.54 -6.70 -1.34
CA SER A 56 -11.77 -7.27 -1.91
C SER A 56 -12.65 -6.24 -2.63
N LYS A 57 -12.35 -4.94 -2.48
CA LYS A 57 -13.13 -3.85 -3.08
C LYS A 57 -12.68 -3.56 -4.50
N ARG A 58 -11.39 -3.28 -4.66
CA ARG A 58 -10.80 -2.89 -5.94
C ARG A 58 -10.53 -4.14 -6.77
N ARG A 59 -11.11 -4.22 -7.97
CA ARG A 59 -10.97 -5.38 -8.84
C ARG A 59 -10.24 -4.97 -10.10
N THR A 60 -8.92 -5.05 -10.05
CA THR A 60 -8.08 -4.72 -11.19
C THR A 60 -7.67 -5.95 -11.98
N THR A 61 -7.25 -5.71 -13.23
CA THR A 61 -6.56 -6.70 -14.05
C THR A 61 -5.38 -6.03 -14.77
N PRO A 62 -4.21 -6.69 -14.89
CA PRO A 62 -3.87 -8.01 -14.36
C PRO A 62 -3.51 -7.98 -12.86
N GLY A 63 -3.82 -9.07 -12.16
CA GLY A 63 -3.50 -9.23 -10.73
C GLY A 63 -4.52 -8.60 -9.79
N GLU A 64 -4.73 -9.24 -8.64
CA GLU A 64 -5.62 -8.74 -7.59
C GLU A 64 -4.87 -7.73 -6.71
N PRO A 65 -5.46 -6.55 -6.42
CA PRO A 65 -4.81 -5.57 -5.57
C PRO A 65 -4.58 -6.08 -4.15
N LEU A 66 -3.51 -5.58 -3.54
CA LEU A 66 -3.13 -5.90 -2.17
C LEU A 66 -3.13 -4.64 -1.31
N LEU A 67 -3.67 -4.76 -0.10
CA LEU A 67 -3.46 -3.79 0.96
C LEU A 67 -2.21 -4.19 1.74
N ALA A 68 -1.29 -3.26 1.86
CA ALA A 68 -0.06 -3.39 2.61
C ALA A 68 -0.09 -2.40 3.78
N ILE A 69 -0.13 -2.91 5.00
CA ILE A 69 -0.26 -2.12 6.22
C ILE A 69 1.10 -2.06 6.90
N ALA A 70 1.65 -0.85 7.01
CA ALA A 70 2.87 -0.59 7.76
C ALA A 70 2.50 -0.06 9.15
N THR A 71 3.01 -0.69 10.21
CA THR A 71 2.82 -0.24 11.59
C THR A 71 4.10 0.40 12.11
N CYS A 72 4.05 1.70 12.44
CA CYS A 72 5.15 2.37 13.11
C CYS A 72 5.43 1.73 14.47
N SER A 73 6.66 1.27 14.71
CA SER A 73 7.03 0.58 15.95
C SER A 73 6.94 1.50 17.17
N THR A 74 7.28 2.79 17.00
CA THR A 74 7.31 3.78 18.08
C THR A 74 5.93 4.31 18.41
N THR A 75 5.15 4.76 17.41
CA THR A 75 3.86 5.42 17.64
C THR A 75 2.67 4.48 17.54
N ARG A 76 2.87 3.24 17.07
CA ARG A 76 1.81 2.28 16.71
C ARG A 76 0.84 2.77 15.63
N THR A 77 1.10 3.92 15.02
CA THR A 77 0.31 4.44 13.90
C THR A 77 0.42 3.49 12.71
N GLN A 78 -0.72 3.24 12.07
CA GLN A 78 -0.81 2.42 10.87
C GLN A 78 -0.95 3.27 9.63
N TYR A 79 -0.21 2.91 8.60
CA TYR A 79 -0.32 3.46 7.25
C TYR A 79 -0.73 2.33 6.32
N THR A 80 -1.83 2.52 5.60
CA THR A 80 -2.32 1.54 4.63
C THR A 80 -1.94 1.99 3.24
N PHE A 81 -1.30 1.09 2.51
CA PHE A 81 -0.88 1.29 1.14
C PHE A 81 -1.64 0.32 0.24
N LEU A 82 -2.02 0.77 -0.95
CA LEU A 82 -2.55 -0.08 -1.99
C LEU A 82 -1.43 -0.39 -2.99
N ALA A 83 -1.13 -1.67 -3.17
CA ALA A 83 -0.42 -2.16 -4.34
C ALA A 83 -1.48 -2.55 -5.38
N ARG A 84 -1.80 -1.60 -6.27
CA ARG A 84 -2.89 -1.76 -7.25
C ARG A 84 -2.60 -2.91 -8.22
N TYR A 85 -1.36 -2.98 -8.72
CA TYR A 85 -0.89 -4.02 -9.62
C TYR A 85 0.38 -4.66 -9.05
N PRO A 86 0.27 -5.62 -8.11
CA PRO A 86 1.43 -6.18 -7.41
C PRO A 86 2.39 -6.98 -8.33
N LEU A 87 1.95 -7.29 -9.54
CA LEU A 87 2.76 -7.97 -10.58
C LEU A 87 3.89 -7.08 -11.13
N TYR A 88 3.74 -5.75 -11.05
CA TYR A 88 4.70 -4.80 -11.58
C TYR A 88 5.52 -4.20 -10.45
N GLU A 89 6.82 -4.46 -10.48
CA GLU A 89 7.74 -4.09 -9.39
C GLU A 89 7.98 -2.58 -9.29
N ASP A 90 7.80 -1.85 -10.39
CA ASP A 90 7.98 -0.41 -10.52
C ASP A 90 6.71 0.42 -10.29
N GLU A 91 5.55 -0.21 -10.08
CA GLU A 91 4.33 0.50 -9.72
C GLU A 91 4.46 1.15 -8.33
N PRO A 92 4.05 2.44 -8.17
CA PRO A 92 4.06 3.08 -6.87
C PRO A 92 3.06 2.39 -5.94
N PHE A 93 3.32 2.49 -4.65
CA PHE A 93 2.29 2.26 -3.65
C PHE A 93 1.39 3.49 -3.56
N GLU A 94 0.08 3.29 -3.49
CA GLU A 94 -0.84 4.39 -3.22
C GLU A 94 -1.10 4.46 -1.70
N LEU A 95 -0.69 5.53 -1.05
CA LEU A 95 -1.04 5.76 0.36
C LEU A 95 -2.54 6.02 0.45
N LEU A 96 -3.25 5.19 1.21
CA LEU A 96 -4.67 5.35 1.43
C LEU A 96 -4.95 6.26 2.63
N GLY A 97 -5.96 7.10 2.48
CA GLY A 97 -6.50 7.92 3.55
C GLY A 97 -7.97 8.23 3.34
N PRO A 98 -8.62 8.86 4.34
CA PRO A 98 -10.05 9.10 4.29
C PRO A 98 -10.39 10.13 3.20
N CYS A 99 -11.35 9.79 2.34
CA CYS A 99 -11.98 10.73 1.45
C CYS A 99 -12.67 11.85 2.26
N PRO A 100 -12.49 13.14 1.93
CA PRO A 100 -13.08 14.23 2.70
C PRO A 100 -14.61 14.32 2.61
N VAL A 101 -15.23 13.59 1.67
CA VAL A 101 -16.68 13.56 1.47
C VAL A 101 -17.31 12.29 2.04
N CYS A 102 -16.78 11.11 1.68
CA CYS A 102 -17.39 9.83 2.09
C CYS A 102 -16.62 9.09 3.20
N ALA A 103 -15.50 9.64 3.68
CA ALA A 103 -14.58 9.04 4.66
C ALA A 103 -13.97 7.68 4.27
N ALA A 104 -14.30 7.14 3.08
CA ALA A 104 -13.76 5.88 2.62
C ALA A 104 -12.24 5.96 2.36
N PRO A 105 -11.48 4.88 2.60
CA PRO A 105 -10.05 4.86 2.37
C PRO A 105 -9.75 4.85 0.86
N VAL A 106 -9.17 5.94 0.35
CA VAL A 106 -8.89 6.17 -1.08
C VAL A 106 -7.46 6.72 -1.28
N PRO A 107 -6.88 6.63 -2.49
CA PRO A 107 -5.51 7.05 -2.77
C PRO A 107 -5.26 8.55 -2.55
N LEU A 108 -4.39 8.94 -1.63
CA LEU A 108 -4.04 10.35 -1.38
C LEU A 108 -2.66 10.74 -1.93
N ALA A 109 -1.76 9.77 -2.09
CA ALA A 109 -0.41 10.01 -2.61
C ALA A 109 0.15 8.75 -3.28
N ALA A 110 0.98 8.93 -4.30
CA ALA A 110 1.79 7.87 -4.88
C ALA A 110 3.17 7.85 -4.20
N VAL A 111 3.62 6.67 -3.78
CA VAL A 111 4.82 6.47 -2.95
C VAL A 111 5.73 5.45 -3.62
N ARG A 112 6.85 5.93 -4.14
CA ARG A 112 7.97 5.14 -4.69
C ARG A 112 9.14 5.08 -3.71
N HIS A 113 9.29 6.10 -2.89
CA HIS A 113 10.36 6.28 -1.91
C HIS A 113 9.80 6.83 -0.59
N LEU A 114 10.50 6.60 0.52
CA LEU A 114 10.11 7.12 1.83
C LEU A 114 9.87 8.64 1.83
N ALA A 115 10.65 9.40 1.03
CA ALA A 115 10.53 10.85 0.92
C ALA A 115 9.16 11.30 0.35
N ASP A 116 8.50 10.46 -0.44
CA ASP A 116 7.20 10.78 -1.06
C ASP A 116 6.07 10.85 -0.04
N LEU A 117 6.26 10.27 1.16
CA LEU A 117 5.30 10.43 2.26
C LEU A 117 5.20 11.88 2.72
N GLY A 118 6.26 12.68 2.54
CA GLY A 118 6.25 14.13 2.80
C GLY A 118 5.56 14.51 4.12
N THR A 119 4.53 15.34 4.02
CA THR A 119 3.76 15.85 5.17
C THR A 119 2.95 14.76 5.89
N HIS A 120 2.63 13.64 5.23
CA HIS A 120 1.90 12.54 5.85
C HIS A 120 2.68 11.88 6.99
N LEU A 121 4.00 12.02 7.03
CA LEU A 121 4.82 11.55 8.16
C LEU A 121 4.51 12.30 9.46
N ALA A 122 4.11 13.58 9.38
CA ALA A 122 3.88 14.42 10.54
C ALA A 122 2.42 14.40 11.01
N THR A 123 1.47 14.34 10.07
CA THR A 123 0.03 14.47 10.37
C THR A 123 -0.76 13.19 10.17
N GLY A 124 -0.13 12.13 9.64
CA GLY A 124 -0.83 10.96 9.12
C GLY A 124 -1.59 11.26 7.81
N PRO A 125 -2.21 10.24 7.21
CA PRO A 125 -3.13 10.42 6.09
C PRO A 125 -4.44 11.05 6.61
N ALA A 126 -4.51 12.38 6.59
CA ALA A 126 -5.72 13.13 6.91
C ALA A 126 -6.43 13.56 5.62
N PRO A 127 -7.77 13.70 5.64
CA PRO A 127 -8.49 14.24 4.50
C PRO A 127 -8.05 15.69 4.26
N LEU A 128 -7.73 16.05 3.02
CA LEU A 128 -7.59 17.46 2.64
C LEU A 128 -8.97 18.16 2.63
N SER A 129 -8.99 19.48 2.51
CA SER A 129 -10.24 20.27 2.51
C SER A 129 -11.27 19.75 1.50
N ASN A 130 -12.56 19.80 1.87
CA ASN A 130 -13.71 19.39 1.04
C ASN A 130 -13.95 20.30 -0.19
N GLY A 131 -12.97 20.38 -1.10
CA GLY A 131 -12.93 21.24 -2.29
C GLY A 131 -12.64 20.46 -3.58
N PRO A 132 -12.15 21.09 -4.66
CA PRO A 132 -11.71 20.34 -5.83
C PRO A 132 -10.60 19.34 -5.47
N THR A 133 -10.50 18.23 -6.22
CA THR A 133 -9.44 17.23 -6.04
C THR A 133 -8.07 17.93 -6.14
N PRO A 134 -7.22 17.85 -5.11
CA PRO A 134 -5.90 18.47 -5.13
C PRO A 134 -5.04 17.87 -6.25
N ALA A 135 -4.31 18.73 -6.97
CA ALA A 135 -3.42 18.28 -8.07
C ALA A 135 -2.28 17.36 -7.62
N THR A 136 -2.05 17.24 -6.32
CA THR A 136 -1.07 16.33 -5.72
C THR A 136 -1.61 14.91 -5.51
N TYR A 137 -2.92 14.70 -5.64
CA TYR A 137 -3.51 13.37 -5.51
C TYR A 137 -3.24 12.54 -6.78
N PRO A 138 -3.11 11.22 -6.65
CA PRO A 138 -3.00 10.33 -7.80
C PRO A 138 -4.22 10.44 -8.73
N ASP A 139 -4.01 10.27 -10.03
CA ASP A 139 -5.09 10.24 -11.04
C ASP A 139 -6.15 9.16 -10.72
N THR A 140 -5.77 8.13 -9.97
CA THR A 140 -6.66 7.05 -9.54
C THR A 140 -7.66 7.48 -8.45
N PHE A 141 -7.47 8.61 -7.77
CA PHE A 141 -8.32 9.04 -6.65
C PHE A 141 -9.79 9.19 -7.05
N ASP A 142 -10.10 9.87 -8.16
CA ASP A 142 -11.50 10.13 -8.54
C ASP A 142 -12.18 8.84 -9.02
N THR A 143 -11.45 7.93 -9.67
CA THR A 143 -12.02 6.67 -10.18
C THR A 143 -11.91 5.50 -9.20
N ASP A 144 -11.46 5.74 -7.97
CA ASP A 144 -11.15 4.67 -7.03
C ASP A 144 -12.41 3.97 -6.52
N GLU A 145 -12.48 2.64 -6.67
CA GLU A 145 -13.64 1.85 -6.21
C GLU A 145 -13.77 1.79 -4.68
N GLY A 146 -12.80 2.36 -3.94
CA GLY A 146 -12.89 2.55 -2.51
C GLY A 146 -13.95 3.57 -2.10
N HIS A 147 -14.30 4.53 -2.96
CA HIS A 147 -15.33 5.54 -2.68
C HIS A 147 -16.69 4.89 -2.35
N ALA A 148 -17.47 5.57 -1.51
CA ALA A 148 -18.87 5.19 -1.32
C ALA A 148 -19.67 5.47 -2.60
N PRO A 149 -20.73 4.68 -2.91
CA PRO A 149 -21.52 4.85 -4.15
C PRO A 149 -22.13 6.24 -4.36
N THR A 150 -22.33 7.01 -3.28
CA THR A 150 -22.89 8.36 -3.32
C THR A 150 -21.83 9.46 -3.23
N CYS A 151 -20.55 9.11 -3.25
CA CYS A 151 -19.45 10.06 -3.16
C CYS A 151 -19.33 10.86 -4.45
N ARG A 152 -19.27 12.19 -4.36
CA ARG A 152 -19.12 13.05 -5.55
C ARG A 152 -17.84 12.81 -6.34
N TYR A 153 -16.81 12.26 -5.71
CA TYR A 153 -15.54 11.95 -6.38
C TYR A 153 -15.64 10.60 -7.09
N GLY A 154 -16.24 9.58 -6.44
CA GLY A 154 -16.40 8.24 -7.00
C GLY A 154 -17.66 8.03 -7.85
N ALA A 155 -18.45 9.07 -8.07
CA ALA A 155 -19.58 9.05 -8.98
C ALA A 155 -19.06 9.21 -10.40
N ALA A 156 -18.72 8.09 -11.04
CA ALA A 156 -18.62 7.98 -12.49
C ALA A 156 -20.03 7.86 -13.11
#